data_AF-A0A0D3G104-F1
#
_entry.id   AF-A0A0D3G104-F1
#
_cell.length_a   1.000
_cell.length_b   1.000
_cell.length_c   1.000
_cell.angle_alpha   90.00
_cell.angle_beta   90.00
_cell.angle_gamma   90.00
#
_symmetry.space_group_name_H-M   'P 1'
#
loop_
_entity.id
_entity.type
_entity.pdbx_description
1 polymer ?
#
loop_
_entity_poly.entity_id
_entity_poly.type
_entity_poly.pdbx_seq_one_letter_code
_entity_poly.pdbx_strand_id
1 'polypeptide(L)'
;MARWAIAIHGGAGVDPNLPEHRQEEAKRVLARCLQVGVDALRSGAAALDVVEAVVRELESDPFFNSGRGSALTRLGTVEMEASIMDGRGRRCGAVSGVSTVKNPVSLARLVMDKSPHSYLAFDGAEQFARDQNLNR
;
A
#
# COMPACT_ATOMS: atom_id res chain seq x y z
N MET A 1 -14.72 25.05 -1.73
CA MET A 1 -14.02 23.78 -1.42
C MET A 1 -12.75 23.73 -2.25
N ALA A 2 -11.63 23.30 -1.67
CA ALA A 2 -10.41 23.07 -2.45
C ALA A 2 -10.66 21.95 -3.47
N ARG A 3 -10.10 22.09 -4.68
CA ARG A 3 -10.14 21.02 -5.69
C ARG A 3 -9.13 19.95 -5.28
N TRP A 4 -9.56 18.69 -5.27
CA TRP A 4 -8.69 17.53 -5.07
C TRP A 4 -8.46 16.82 -6.40
N ALA A 5 -7.38 16.04 -6.45
CA ALA A 5 -7.09 15.10 -7.52
C ALA A 5 -6.50 13.84 -6.89
N ILE A 6 -6.77 12.68 -7.48
CA ILE A 6 -6.24 11.39 -7.06
C ILE A 6 -5.97 10.55 -8.30
N ALA A 7 -4.86 9.82 -8.28
CA ALA A 7 -4.52 8.78 -9.24
C ALA A 7 -4.10 7.53 -8.47
N ILE A 8 -4.36 6.37 -9.05
CA ILE A 8 -3.97 5.06 -8.52
C ILE A 8 -3.38 4.23 -9.65
N HIS A 9 -2.57 3.22 -9.34
CA HIS A 9 -2.07 2.26 -10.31
C HIS A 9 -1.96 0.86 -9.71
N GLY A 10 -2.07 -0.16 -10.57
CA GLY A 10 -1.85 -1.57 -10.22
C GLY A 10 -0.50 -2.14 -10.67
N GLY A 11 0.39 -1.27 -11.17
CA GLY A 11 1.67 -1.64 -11.77
C GLY A 11 1.72 -1.30 -13.27
N ALA A 12 2.91 -1.37 -13.85
CA ALA A 12 3.17 -1.19 -15.27
C ALA A 12 3.70 -2.51 -15.89
N GLY A 13 3.99 -2.51 -17.20
CA GLY A 13 4.55 -3.71 -17.86
C GLY A 13 3.53 -4.83 -18.07
N VAL A 14 2.26 -4.47 -18.29
CA VAL A 14 1.19 -5.43 -18.59
C VAL A 14 1.45 -6.12 -19.93
N ASP A 15 1.26 -7.44 -19.98
CA ASP A 15 1.31 -8.20 -21.24
C ASP A 15 0.33 -7.61 -22.26
N PRO A 16 0.76 -7.23 -23.48
CA PRO A 16 -0.13 -6.72 -24.52
C PRO A 16 -1.28 -7.67 -24.89
N ASN A 17 -1.13 -8.97 -24.62
CA ASN A 17 -2.13 -10.01 -24.87
C ASN A 17 -2.93 -10.39 -23.61
N LEU A 18 -2.97 -9.55 -22.58
CA LEU A 18 -3.74 -9.80 -21.36
C LEU A 18 -5.20 -10.15 -21.73
N PRO A 19 -5.72 -11.33 -21.32
CA PRO A 19 -7.09 -11.72 -21.64
C PRO A 19 -8.13 -10.69 -21.18
N GLU A 20 -9.17 -10.47 -21.98
CA GLU A 20 -10.21 -9.46 -21.72
C GLU A 20 -10.85 -9.61 -20.32
N HIS A 21 -11.13 -10.83 -19.87
CA HIS A 21 -11.68 -11.06 -18.54
C HIS A 21 -10.76 -10.54 -17.42
N ARG A 22 -9.44 -10.63 -17.58
CA ARG A 22 -8.49 -10.07 -16.62
C ARG A 22 -8.36 -8.55 -16.75
N GLN A 23 -8.52 -7.99 -17.95
CA GLN A 23 -8.58 -6.53 -18.11
C GLN A 23 -9.80 -5.96 -17.36
N GLU A 24 -10.96 -6.60 -17.50
CA GLU A 24 -12.18 -6.18 -16.80
C GLU A 24 -12.08 -6.36 -15.29
N GLU A 25 -11.45 -7.44 -14.82
CA GLU A 25 -11.16 -7.62 -13.40
C GLU A 25 -10.22 -6.54 -12.87
N ALA A 26 -9.13 -6.23 -13.58
CA ALA A 26 -8.21 -5.14 -13.23
C ALA A 26 -8.94 -3.80 -13.11
N LYS A 27 -9.78 -3.45 -14.10
CA LYS A 27 -10.58 -2.21 -14.08
C LYS A 27 -11.54 -2.20 -12.90
N ARG A 28 -12.19 -3.33 -12.59
CA ARG A 28 -13.12 -3.44 -11.46
C ARG A 28 -12.41 -3.23 -10.12
N VAL A 29 -11.26 -3.86 -9.91
CA VAL A 29 -10.47 -3.70 -8.68
C VAL A 29 -9.98 -2.25 -8.55
N LEU A 30 -9.43 -1.66 -9.63
CA LEU A 30 -9.02 -0.26 -9.64
C LEU A 30 -10.18 0.69 -9.35
N ALA A 31 -11.34 0.50 -9.97
CA ALA A 31 -12.53 1.32 -9.71
C ALA A 31 -12.95 1.25 -8.23
N ARG A 32 -12.92 0.07 -7.62
CA ARG A 32 -13.21 -0.12 -6.19
C ARG A 32 -12.21 0.61 -5.31
N CYS A 33 -10.91 0.47 -5.57
CA CYS A 33 -9.86 1.15 -4.81
C CYS A 33 -9.93 2.68 -4.98
N LEU A 34 -10.22 3.16 -6.19
CA LEU A 34 -10.40 4.58 -6.47
C LEU A 34 -11.59 5.15 -5.70
N GLN A 35 -12.68 4.39 -5.59
CA GLN A 35 -13.88 4.79 -4.87
C GLN A 35 -13.58 5.04 -3.38
N VAL A 36 -12.75 4.21 -2.74
CA VAL A 36 -12.27 4.43 -1.36
C VAL A 36 -11.62 5.81 -1.21
N GLY A 37 -10.73 6.16 -2.15
CA GLY A 37 -10.04 7.44 -2.12
C GLY A 37 -10.95 8.63 -2.42
N VAL A 38 -11.87 8.48 -3.39
CA VAL A 38 -12.86 9.51 -3.73
C VAL A 38 -13.78 9.80 -2.54
N ASP A 39 -14.27 8.78 -1.85
CA ASP A 39 -15.16 8.97 -0.70
C ASP A 39 -14.44 9.61 0.49
N ALA A 40 -13.19 9.23 0.75
CA ALA A 40 -12.36 9.87 1.76
C ALA A 40 -12.04 11.35 1.43
N LEU A 41 -11.77 11.67 0.16
CA LEU A 41 -11.56 13.06 -0.27
C LEU A 41 -12.84 13.90 -0.17
N ARG A 42 -13.99 13.32 -0.52
CA ARG A 42 -15.30 13.97 -0.37
C ARG A 42 -15.65 14.27 1.07
N SER A 43 -15.24 13.42 2.02
CA SER A 43 -15.43 13.66 3.46
C SER A 43 -14.41 14.63 4.07
N GLY A 44 -13.44 15.12 3.27
CA GLY A 44 -12.43 16.07 3.72
C GLY A 44 -11.26 15.44 4.45
N ALA A 45 -11.02 14.13 4.28
CA ALA A 45 -9.87 13.44 4.85
C ALA A 45 -8.54 14.03 4.36
N ALA A 46 -7.49 13.93 5.18
CA ALA A 46 -6.16 14.38 4.78
C ALA A 46 -5.61 13.49 3.65
N ALA A 47 -4.90 14.09 2.69
CA ALA A 47 -4.34 13.36 1.55
C ALA A 47 -3.48 12.15 1.95
N LEU A 48 -2.78 12.25 3.09
CA LEU A 48 -1.96 11.18 3.64
C LEU A 48 -2.77 9.97 4.10
N ASP A 49 -3.92 10.20 4.73
CA ASP A 49 -4.82 9.13 5.17
C ASP A 49 -5.55 8.50 3.97
N VAL A 50 -5.85 9.32 2.95
CA VAL A 50 -6.45 8.87 1.68
C VAL A 50 -5.53 7.88 0.96
N VAL A 51 -4.25 8.22 0.77
CA VAL A 51 -3.32 7.35 0.04
C VAL A 51 -3.06 6.05 0.79
N GLU A 52 -2.97 6.09 2.12
CA GLU A 52 -2.84 4.88 2.94
C GLU A 52 -4.07 3.98 2.76
N ALA A 53 -5.29 4.52 2.89
CA ALA A 53 -6.53 3.74 2.76
C ALA A 53 -6.65 3.07 1.39
N VAL A 54 -6.31 3.78 0.32
CA VAL A 54 -6.35 3.27 -1.05
C VAL A 54 -5.33 2.17 -1.29
N VAL A 55 -4.09 2.33 -0.80
CA VAL A 55 -3.06 1.31 -0.96
C VAL A 55 -3.37 0.07 -0.11
N ARG A 56 -3.96 0.23 1.08
CA ARG A 56 -4.44 -0.92 1.89
C ARG A 56 -5.49 -1.76 1.16
N GLU A 57 -6.39 -1.11 0.41
CA GLU A 57 -7.39 -1.80 -0.40
C GLU A 57 -6.74 -2.57 -1.55
N LEU A 58 -5.72 -1.98 -2.20
CA LEU A 58 -4.91 -2.66 -3.23
C LEU A 58 -4.15 -3.87 -2.65
N GLU A 59 -3.52 -3.74 -1.48
CA GLU A 59 -2.76 -4.82 -0.82
C GLU A 59 -3.65 -5.98 -0.34
N SER A 60 -4.92 -5.70 -0.02
CA SER A 60 -5.87 -6.71 0.46
C SER A 60 -6.44 -7.57 -0.67
N ASP A 61 -6.55 -6.98 -1.87
CA ASP A 61 -6.97 -7.66 -3.08
C ASP A 61 -5.81 -8.50 -3.66
N PRO A 62 -6.01 -9.78 -4.00
CA PRO A 62 -4.92 -10.63 -4.48
C PRO A 62 -4.55 -10.37 -5.95
N PHE A 63 -5.29 -9.52 -6.65
CA PHE A 63 -5.16 -9.36 -8.11
C PHE A 63 -3.85 -8.67 -8.51
N PHE A 64 -3.38 -7.71 -7.71
CA PHE A 64 -2.15 -6.96 -7.98
C PHE A 64 -0.97 -7.46 -7.14
N ASN A 65 0.25 -7.15 -7.60
CA ASN A 65 1.49 -7.54 -6.94
C ASN A 65 1.81 -6.64 -5.72
N SER A 66 1.01 -6.78 -4.67
CA SER A 66 1.25 -6.20 -3.35
C SER A 66 0.44 -6.95 -2.29
N GLY A 67 0.84 -6.84 -1.02
CA GLY A 67 0.13 -7.48 0.08
C GLY A 67 -0.07 -8.98 -0.15
N ARG A 68 -1.33 -9.43 -0.11
CA ARG A 68 -1.70 -10.83 -0.30
C ARG A 68 -1.41 -11.38 -1.71
N GLY A 69 -1.38 -10.52 -2.73
CA GLY A 69 -1.11 -10.89 -4.12
C GLY A 69 0.37 -10.82 -4.53
N SER A 70 1.27 -10.60 -3.56
CA SER A 70 2.69 -10.39 -3.83
C SER A 70 3.34 -11.56 -4.57
N ALA A 71 4.23 -11.22 -5.49
CA ALA A 71 5.10 -12.16 -6.18
C ALA A 71 5.99 -12.91 -5.18
N LEU A 72 6.45 -14.08 -5.59
CA LEU A 72 7.25 -14.96 -4.74
C LEU A 72 8.74 -14.75 -4.97
N THR A 73 9.51 -14.88 -3.89
CA THR A 73 10.97 -15.00 -3.95
C THR A 73 11.39 -16.29 -4.66
N ARG A 74 12.69 -16.46 -4.92
CA ARG A 74 13.25 -17.73 -5.44
C ARG A 74 12.91 -18.95 -4.56
N LEU A 75 12.67 -18.74 -3.26
CA LEU A 75 12.31 -19.79 -2.31
C LEU A 75 10.80 -20.06 -2.24
N GLY A 76 9.99 -19.35 -3.03
CA GLY A 76 8.53 -19.49 -3.00
C GLY A 76 7.85 -18.79 -1.82
N THR A 77 8.57 -17.90 -1.11
CA THR A 77 8.04 -17.10 0.01
C THR A 77 7.67 -15.69 -0.45
N VAL A 78 7.00 -14.90 0.41
CA VAL A 78 6.68 -13.49 0.16
C VAL A 78 7.57 -12.60 1.02
N GLU A 79 8.17 -11.59 0.38
CA GLU A 79 8.87 -10.48 1.04
C GLU A 79 8.32 -9.18 0.47
N MET A 80 7.69 -8.37 1.30
CA MET A 80 7.01 -7.14 0.89
C MET A 80 7.78 -5.90 1.32
N GLU A 81 7.49 -4.81 0.62
CA GLU A 81 7.99 -3.49 0.91
C GLU A 81 6.94 -2.42 0.60
N ALA A 82 7.03 -1.28 1.26
CA ALA A 82 6.20 -0.12 1.00
C ALA A 82 6.87 1.16 1.51
N SER A 83 6.48 2.30 0.93
CA SER A 83 6.87 3.61 1.41
C SER A 83 5.70 4.59 1.33
N ILE A 84 5.73 5.61 2.19
CA ILE A 84 4.73 6.67 2.24
C ILE A 84 5.40 8.00 2.59
N MET A 85 4.89 9.09 2.03
CA MET A 85 5.44 10.43 2.22
C MET A 85 4.33 11.49 2.31
N ASP A 86 4.47 12.39 3.28
CA ASP A 86 3.61 13.57 3.43
C ASP A 86 4.30 14.80 2.83
N GLY A 87 3.75 15.34 1.76
CA GLY A 87 4.33 16.50 1.05
C GLY A 87 4.34 17.81 1.84
N ARG A 88 3.48 17.98 2.87
CA ARG A 88 3.41 19.23 3.65
C ARG A 88 4.64 19.42 4.54
N GLY A 89 5.01 18.37 5.26
CA GLY A 89 6.15 18.36 6.18
C GLY A 89 7.37 17.60 5.66
N ARG A 90 7.27 16.98 4.49
CA ARG A 90 8.26 16.02 3.95
C ARG A 90 8.57 14.89 4.94
N ARG A 91 7.55 14.43 5.67
CA ARG A 91 7.67 13.29 6.59
C ARG A 91 7.65 12.02 5.76
N CYS A 92 8.48 11.05 6.12
CA CYS A 92 8.69 9.83 5.34
C CYS A 92 8.69 8.61 6.23
N GLY A 93 8.18 7.49 5.71
CA GLY A 93 8.28 6.18 6.33
C GLY A 93 8.33 5.09 5.27
N ALA A 94 9.11 4.04 5.53
CA ALA A 94 9.30 2.93 4.62
C ALA A 94 9.58 1.63 5.37
N VAL A 95 9.25 0.51 4.72
CA VAL A 95 9.54 -0.85 5.17
C VAL A 95 9.95 -1.75 4.02
N SER A 96 10.82 -2.73 4.27
CA SER A 96 11.15 -3.81 3.32
C SER A 96 11.40 -5.12 4.04
N GLY A 97 11.30 -6.24 3.32
CA GLY A 97 11.58 -7.57 3.85
C GLY A 97 10.59 -8.04 4.91
N VAL A 98 9.36 -7.50 4.91
CA VAL A 98 8.29 -7.95 5.82
C VAL A 98 7.53 -9.10 5.18
N SER A 99 7.21 -10.12 5.96
CA SER A 99 6.59 -11.37 5.52
C SER A 99 5.28 -11.68 6.25
N THR A 100 5.06 -11.10 7.44
CA THR A 100 3.86 -11.39 8.25
C THR A 100 2.84 -10.24 8.31
N VAL A 101 3.25 -9.06 7.84
CA VAL A 101 2.47 -7.81 7.93
C VAL A 101 1.45 -7.75 6.79
N LYS A 102 0.15 -7.75 7.12
CA LYS A 102 -0.92 -7.73 6.12
C LYS A 102 -0.91 -6.50 5.21
N ASN A 103 -0.62 -5.33 5.78
CA ASN A 103 -0.62 -4.05 5.06
C ASN A 103 0.70 -3.32 5.25
N PRO A 104 1.73 -3.62 4.42
CA PRO A 104 3.02 -2.94 4.46
C PRO A 104 2.94 -1.40 4.45
N VAL A 105 2.01 -0.79 3.70
CA VAL A 105 1.85 0.67 3.67
C VAL A 105 1.49 1.27 5.04
N SER A 106 0.68 0.58 5.84
CA SER A 106 0.32 1.04 7.19
C SER A 106 1.49 0.89 8.17
N LEU A 107 2.36 -0.11 7.96
CA LEU A 107 3.58 -0.18 8.75
C LEU A 107 4.56 0.93 8.37
N ALA A 108 4.71 1.24 7.07
CA ALA A 108 5.47 2.40 6.61
C ALA A 108 4.92 3.71 7.20
N ARG A 109 3.60 3.87 7.29
CA ARG A 109 2.96 5.00 7.99
C ARG A 109 3.37 5.10 9.45
N LEU A 110 3.39 3.97 10.16
CA LEU A 110 3.81 3.96 11.57
C LEU A 110 5.30 4.22 11.75
N VAL A 111 6.15 3.79 10.80
CA VAL A 111 7.56 4.20 10.80
C VAL A 111 7.64 5.73 10.73
N MET A 112 6.91 6.36 9.82
CA MET A 112 6.88 7.83 9.72
C MET A 112 6.37 8.53 10.99
N ASP A 113 5.32 8.01 11.62
CA ASP A 113 4.63 8.69 12.72
C ASP A 113 5.20 8.35 14.11
N LYS A 114 5.85 7.19 14.27
CA LYS A 114 6.22 6.65 15.59
C LYS A 114 7.65 6.14 15.71
N SER A 115 8.44 6.15 14.64
CA SER A 115 9.86 5.84 14.70
C SER A 115 10.69 7.13 14.63
N PRO A 116 11.85 7.21 15.31
CA PRO A 116 12.83 8.26 15.04
C PRO A 116 13.52 8.10 13.67
N HIS A 117 13.30 6.98 12.98
CA HIS A 117 13.88 6.66 11.67
C HIS A 117 12.82 6.62 10.58
N SER A 118 13.22 6.87 9.33
CA SER A 118 12.30 6.87 8.18
C SER A 118 12.23 5.54 7.44
N TYR A 119 13.06 4.54 7.78
CA TYR A 119 13.07 3.25 7.09
C TYR A 119 13.53 2.14 8.05
N LEU A 120 12.72 1.10 8.18
CA LEU A 120 13.06 -0.15 8.87
C LEU A 120 12.98 -1.32 7.89
N ALA A 121 13.74 -2.39 8.09
CA ALA A 121 13.68 -3.54 7.19
C ALA A 121 13.84 -4.87 7.94
N PHE A 122 13.40 -5.95 7.30
CA PHE A 122 13.52 -7.34 7.75
C PHE A 122 13.06 -7.52 9.21
N ASP A 123 13.82 -8.25 10.02
CA ASP A 123 13.49 -8.55 11.41
C ASP A 123 13.22 -7.30 12.26
N GLY A 124 13.89 -6.18 11.97
CA GLY A 124 13.66 -4.91 12.66
C GLY A 124 12.28 -4.33 12.35
N ALA A 125 11.83 -4.40 11.10
CA ALA A 125 10.48 -3.99 10.71
C ALA A 125 9.42 -4.94 11.28
N GLU A 126 9.68 -6.25 11.30
CA GLU A 126 8.80 -7.26 11.90
C GLU A 126 8.64 -7.06 13.42
N GLN A 127 9.72 -6.75 14.13
CA GLN A 127 9.65 -6.43 15.55
C GLN A 127 8.85 -5.15 15.79
N PHE A 128 9.12 -4.11 15.00
CA PHE A 128 8.35 -2.86 15.08
C PHE A 128 6.86 -3.09 14.83
N ALA A 129 6.49 -3.95 13.87
CA ALA A 129 5.10 -4.32 13.62
C ALA A 129 4.43 -4.99 14.82
N ARG A 130 5.15 -5.87 15.53
CA ARG A 130 4.68 -6.47 16.80
C ARG A 130 4.45 -5.43 17.87
N ASP A 131 5.41 -4.52 18.07
CA ASP A 131 5.33 -3.47 19.09
C ASP A 131 4.15 -2.51 18.82
N GLN A 132 3.81 -2.30 17.54
CA GLN A 132 2.64 -1.52 17.12
C GLN A 132 1.32 -2.31 17.07
N ASN A 133 1.31 -3.59 17.44
CA ASN A 133 0.15 -4.49 17.41
C ASN A 133 -0.48 -4.67 16.00
N LEU A 134 0.33 -4.64 14.94
CA LEU A 134 -0.15 -4.76 13.55
C LEU A 134 -0.21 -6.21 13.04
N ASN A 135 0.36 -7.16 13.78
CA ASN A 135 0.41 -8.57 13.40
C ASN A 135 -0.90 -9.28 13.75
N ARG A 136 -1.98 -9.01 13.02
CA ARG A 136 -3.23 -9.79 13.09
C ARG A 136 -3.95 -9.93 11.78
#